data_AF-A0A6M3LNI1-F1
#
_entry.id   AF-A0A6M3LNI1-F1
#
_cell.length_a   1.000
_cell.length_b   1.000
_cell.length_c   1.000
_cell.angle_alpha   90.00
_cell.angle_beta   90.00
_cell.angle_gamma   90.00
#
_symmetry.space_group_name_H-M   'P 1'
#
loop_
_entity.id
_entity.type
_entity.pdbx_description
1 polymer ?
#
loop_
_entity_poly.entity_id
_entity_poly.type
_entity_poly.pdbx_seq_one_letter_code
_entity_poly.pdbx_strand_id
1 'polypeptide(L)'
;MAKRWTEKEIEFLLNNCGIMSNKRIADRLNRSHHAIRQKLHICGVSVFSNFYSARMLATELGKSHKTIMRWYRKGYIKGKVAEFGRGYLNPPMIFLEQDIVIFLRKYHYLFNKKKISHLYFRNIVKSSMG
;
A
#
# COMPACT_ATOMS: atom_id res chain seq x y z
N MET A 1 25.26 -15.77 -14.33
CA MET A 1 24.48 -16.29 -13.17
C MET A 1 23.53 -15.21 -12.67
N ALA A 2 22.30 -15.54 -12.30
CA ALA A 2 21.38 -14.57 -11.71
C ALA A 2 21.87 -14.16 -10.30
N LYS A 3 22.00 -12.85 -10.05
CA LYS A 3 22.35 -12.31 -8.71
C LYS A 3 21.29 -12.77 -7.70
N ARG A 4 21.70 -13.54 -6.67
CA ARG A 4 20.82 -13.98 -5.58
C ARG A 4 20.20 -12.78 -4.86
N TRP A 5 18.94 -12.88 -4.45
CA TRP A 5 18.26 -11.86 -3.66
C TRP A 5 18.68 -11.96 -2.21
N THR A 6 19.12 -10.85 -1.64
CA THR A 6 19.36 -10.74 -0.19
C THR A 6 18.06 -10.40 0.54
N GLU A 7 18.01 -10.72 1.84
CA GLU A 7 16.86 -10.35 2.69
C GLU A 7 16.62 -8.84 2.70
N LYS A 8 17.69 -8.03 2.78
CA LYS A 8 17.61 -6.57 2.72
C LYS A 8 17.04 -6.06 1.39
N GLU A 9 17.41 -6.67 0.26
CA GLU A 9 16.84 -6.32 -1.05
C GLU A 9 15.35 -6.70 -1.14
N ILE A 10 14.96 -7.83 -0.56
CA ILE A 10 13.56 -8.29 -0.52
C ILE A 10 12.74 -7.35 0.38
N GLU A 11 13.23 -7.04 1.57
CA GLU A 11 12.58 -6.10 2.49
C GLU A 11 12.42 -4.72 1.84
N PHE A 12 13.49 -4.20 1.22
CA PHE A 12 13.43 -2.94 0.48
C PHE A 12 12.39 -3.00 -0.65
N LEU A 13 12.39 -4.06 -1.44
CA LEU A 13 11.43 -4.26 -2.53
C LEU A 13 9.99 -4.26 -2.00
N LEU A 14 9.71 -5.01 -0.94
CA LEU A 14 8.37 -5.14 -0.35
C LEU A 14 7.90 -3.84 0.30
N ASN A 15 8.80 -3.13 0.98
CA ASN A 15 8.48 -1.85 1.62
C ASN A 15 8.26 -0.74 0.59
N ASN A 16 8.86 -0.81 -0.60
CA ASN A 16 8.80 0.25 -1.59
C ASN A 16 7.93 -0.06 -2.82
N CYS A 17 7.55 -1.32 -3.06
CA CYS A 17 6.68 -1.66 -4.19
C CYS A 17 5.32 -0.99 -4.01
N GLY A 18 4.93 -0.22 -5.03
CA GLY A 18 3.74 0.63 -5.01
C GLY A 18 3.91 2.01 -4.35
N ILE A 19 4.97 2.23 -3.56
CA ILE A 19 5.41 3.57 -3.11
C ILE A 19 6.21 4.26 -4.22
N MET A 20 7.12 3.48 -4.82
CA MET A 20 8.04 3.87 -5.89
C MET A 20 7.71 3.06 -7.14
N SER A 21 7.97 3.64 -8.31
CA SER A 21 7.88 2.88 -9.55
C SER A 21 8.87 1.72 -9.54
N ASN A 22 8.50 0.59 -10.15
CA ASN A 22 9.40 -0.55 -10.30
C ASN A 22 10.72 -0.16 -10.99
N LYS A 23 10.71 0.87 -11.85
CA LYS A 23 11.92 1.46 -12.45
C LYS A 23 12.84 2.05 -11.37
N ARG A 24 12.33 2.91 -10.49
CA ARG A 24 13.14 3.51 -9.42
C ARG A 24 13.64 2.46 -8.41
N ILE A 25 12.85 1.42 -8.15
CA ILE A 25 13.27 0.30 -7.29
C ILE A 25 14.39 -0.50 -7.98
N ALA A 26 14.24 -0.78 -9.27
CA ALA A 26 15.27 -1.40 -10.10
C ALA A 26 16.58 -0.60 -10.05
N ASP A 27 16.52 0.71 -10.24
CA ASP A 27 17.68 1.60 -10.18
C ASP A 27 18.36 1.55 -8.80
N ARG A 28 17.58 1.62 -7.71
CA ARG A 28 18.13 1.57 -6.33
C ARG A 28 18.70 0.21 -5.93
N LEU A 29 18.13 -0.88 -6.43
CA LEU A 29 18.63 -2.23 -6.16
C LEU A 29 19.71 -2.68 -7.15
N ASN A 30 20.02 -1.84 -8.15
CA ASN A 30 20.85 -2.18 -9.30
C ASN A 30 20.42 -3.51 -9.94
N ARG A 31 19.13 -3.63 -10.24
CA ARG A 31 18.49 -4.80 -10.86
C ARG A 31 17.66 -4.38 -12.05
N SER A 32 17.41 -5.29 -12.98
CA SER A 32 16.53 -4.99 -14.11
C SER A 32 15.07 -4.88 -13.68
N HIS A 33 14.30 -4.08 -14.42
CA HIS A 33 12.86 -3.95 -14.22
C HIS A 33 12.12 -5.30 -14.28
N HIS A 34 12.60 -6.20 -15.15
CA HIS A 34 12.07 -7.56 -15.28
C HIS A 34 12.34 -8.40 -14.01
N ALA A 35 13.53 -8.31 -13.42
CA ALA A 35 13.86 -9.01 -12.18
C ALA A 35 12.99 -8.54 -11.00
N ILE A 36 12.68 -7.24 -10.92
CA ILE A 36 11.74 -6.69 -9.94
C ILE A 36 10.34 -7.32 -10.11
N ARG A 37 9.80 -7.32 -11.34
CA ARG A 37 8.48 -7.90 -11.64
C ARG A 37 8.41 -9.39 -11.30
N GLN A 38 9.41 -10.17 -11.73
CA GLN A 38 9.47 -11.59 -11.40
C GLN A 38 9.53 -11.82 -9.90
N LYS A 39 10.35 -11.06 -9.16
CA LYS A 39 10.47 -11.25 -7.72
C LYS A 39 9.16 -10.91 -7.00
N LEU A 40 8.49 -9.83 -7.38
CA LEU A 40 7.17 -9.48 -6.84
C LEU A 40 6.14 -10.59 -7.12
N HIS A 41 6.14 -11.15 -8.33
CA HIS A 41 5.29 -12.28 -8.69
C HIS A 41 5.56 -13.52 -7.83
N ILE A 42 6.83 -13.91 -7.68
CA ILE A 42 7.26 -15.03 -6.81
C ILE A 42 6.85 -14.80 -5.35
N CYS A 43 6.93 -13.55 -4.88
CA CYS A 43 6.48 -13.18 -3.53
C CYS A 43 4.95 -13.09 -3.39
N GLY A 44 4.17 -13.31 -4.45
CA GLY A 44 2.71 -13.20 -4.42
C GLY A 44 2.21 -11.76 -4.19
N VAL A 45 3.01 -10.78 -4.63
CA VAL A 45 2.77 -9.34 -4.45
C VAL A 45 2.42 -8.73 -5.81
N SER A 46 1.18 -8.28 -5.93
CA SER A 46 0.76 -7.40 -7.04
C SER A 46 1.30 -6.00 -6.76
N VAL A 47 1.74 -5.25 -7.78
CA VAL A 47 2.15 -3.85 -7.60
C VAL A 47 1.02 -3.00 -6.99
N PHE A 48 -0.23 -3.45 -7.15
CA PHE A 48 -1.42 -2.84 -6.57
C PHE A 48 -1.75 -3.31 -5.14
N SER A 49 -1.00 -4.26 -4.55
CA SER A 49 -1.37 -4.84 -3.25
C SER A 49 -1.03 -3.95 -2.06
N ASN A 50 -0.16 -2.96 -2.20
CA ASN A 50 0.38 -2.21 -1.05
C ASN A 50 -0.19 -0.79 -0.90
N PHE A 51 -1.04 -0.35 -1.83
CA PHE A 51 -1.68 0.95 -1.76
C PHE A 51 -3.11 0.93 -2.29
N TYR A 52 -3.93 1.79 -1.72
CA TYR A 52 -5.33 1.94 -2.04
C TYR A 52 -5.57 3.34 -2.56
N SER A 53 -6.36 3.47 -3.63
CA SER A 53 -6.92 4.77 -3.97
C SER A 53 -7.95 5.19 -2.90
N ALA A 54 -8.23 6.49 -2.80
CA ALA A 54 -9.31 6.99 -1.94
C ALA A 54 -10.65 6.30 -2.21
N ARG A 55 -10.92 5.92 -3.47
CA ARG A 55 -12.17 5.28 -3.89
C ARG A 55 -12.21 3.81 -3.44
N MET A 56 -11.12 3.08 -3.63
CA MET A 56 -11.01 1.70 -3.15
C MET A 56 -11.13 1.65 -1.63
N LEU A 57 -10.37 2.50 -0.92
CA LEU A 57 -10.44 2.57 0.54
C LEU A 57 -11.85 2.94 1.04
N ALA A 58 -12.55 3.82 0.33
CA ALA A 58 -13.95 4.15 0.63
C ALA A 58 -14.86 2.92 0.51
N THR A 59 -14.75 2.17 -0.59
CA THR A 59 -15.49 0.92 -0.80
C THR A 59 -15.20 -0.08 0.32
N GLU A 60 -13.92 -0.36 0.59
CA GLU A 60 -13.50 -1.37 1.59
C GLU A 60 -13.96 -1.02 3.02
N LEU A 61 -13.94 0.27 3.37
CA LEU A 61 -14.35 0.72 4.71
C LEU A 61 -15.85 0.98 4.82
N GLY A 62 -16.63 0.77 3.75
CA GLY A 62 -18.05 1.13 3.71
C GLY A 62 -18.29 2.61 4.00
N LYS A 63 -17.42 3.48 3.50
CA LYS A 63 -17.46 4.94 3.67
C LYS A 63 -17.57 5.64 2.32
N SER A 64 -17.89 6.93 2.36
CA SER A 64 -17.84 7.78 1.16
C SER A 64 -16.40 8.24 0.89
N HIS A 65 -16.08 8.49 -0.38
CA HIS A 65 -14.81 9.10 -0.78
C HIS A 65 -14.56 10.45 -0.06
N LYS A 66 -15.62 11.25 0.14
CA LYS A 66 -15.54 12.52 0.89
C LYS A 66 -15.05 12.30 2.32
N THR A 67 -15.50 11.23 2.98
CA THR A 67 -15.06 10.87 4.34
C THR A 67 -13.58 10.53 4.38
N ILE A 68 -13.10 9.72 3.42
CA ILE A 68 -11.66 9.39 3.33
C ILE A 68 -10.82 10.66 3.17
N MET A 69 -11.22 11.55 2.26
CA MET A 69 -10.50 12.80 2.05
C MET A 69 -10.60 13.78 3.23
N ARG A 70 -11.71 13.75 3.99
CA ARG A 70 -11.83 14.51 5.25
C ARG A 70 -10.84 14.00 6.30
N TRP A 71 -10.70 12.70 6.46
CA TRP A 71 -9.72 12.11 7.38
C TRP A 71 -8.28 12.44 6.98
N TYR A 72 -7.97 12.39 5.69
CA TYR A 72 -6.67 12.84 5.17
C TYR A 72 -6.40 14.30 5.52
N ARG A 73 -7.34 15.21 5.21
CA ARG A 73 -7.19 16.65 5.51
C ARG A 73 -7.06 16.96 7.01
N LYS A 74 -7.71 16.15 7.86
CA LYS A 74 -7.60 16.25 9.33
C LYS A 74 -6.37 15.56 9.90
N GLY A 75 -5.56 14.90 9.08
CA GLY A 75 -4.35 14.18 9.51
C GLY A 75 -4.62 12.87 10.25
N TYR A 76 -5.84 12.32 10.18
CA TYR A 76 -6.14 11.03 10.82
C TYR A 76 -5.48 9.87 10.07
N ILE A 77 -5.47 9.93 8.73
CA ILE A 77 -4.83 8.95 7.87
C ILE A 77 -3.78 9.64 6.99
N LYS A 78 -2.59 9.02 6.88
CA LYS A 78 -1.55 9.50 5.97
C LYS A 78 -1.83 9.03 4.55
N GLY A 79 -1.53 9.88 3.58
CA GLY A 79 -1.67 9.59 2.16
C GLY A 79 -0.72 10.48 1.35
N LYS A 80 -0.46 10.09 0.11
CA LYS A 80 0.38 10.87 -0.80
C LYS A 80 -0.16 10.84 -2.22
N VAL A 81 0.20 11.85 -2.99
CA VAL A 81 -0.06 11.89 -4.43
C VAL A 81 0.78 10.80 -5.12
N ALA A 82 0.17 10.03 -6.01
CA ALA A 82 0.86 8.98 -6.74
C ALA A 82 1.97 9.54 -7.64
N GLU A 83 3.17 8.95 -7.56
CA GLU A 83 4.29 9.42 -8.38
C GLU A 83 4.05 9.25 -9.88
N PHE A 84 3.37 8.16 -10.28
CA PHE A 84 2.99 7.90 -11.67
C PHE A 84 1.90 8.83 -12.20
N GLY A 85 1.25 9.59 -11.30
CA GLY A 85 0.23 10.56 -11.63
C GLY A 85 0.77 11.96 -11.94
N ARG A 86 2.07 12.22 -11.72
CA ARG A 86 2.68 13.54 -11.92
C ARG A 86 2.69 13.89 -13.41
N GLY A 87 1.63 14.55 -13.86
CA GLY A 87 1.32 14.85 -15.27
C GLY A 87 -0.18 14.96 -15.54
N TYR A 88 -1.02 14.36 -14.69
CA TYR A 88 -2.47 14.56 -14.74
C TYR A 88 -2.84 15.84 -14.00
N LEU A 89 -3.89 16.54 -14.49
CA LEU A 89 -4.47 17.72 -13.83
C LEU A 89 -4.87 17.42 -12.37
N ASN A 90 -5.33 16.20 -12.10
CA ASN A 90 -5.70 15.71 -10.77
C ASN A 90 -5.05 14.34 -10.52
N PRO A 91 -3.81 14.31 -10.01
CA PRO A 91 -3.10 13.05 -9.79
C PRO A 91 -3.78 12.25 -8.66
N PRO A 92 -3.88 10.91 -8.78
CA PRO A 92 -4.60 10.10 -7.81
C PRO A 92 -3.92 10.12 -6.43
N MET A 93 -4.74 10.25 -5.38
CA MET A 93 -4.31 10.07 -4.00
C MET A 93 -4.21 8.58 -3.67
N ILE A 94 -3.08 8.17 -3.10
CA ILE A 94 -2.82 6.81 -2.65
C ILE A 94 -2.57 6.75 -1.14
N PHE A 95 -3.06 5.68 -0.52
CA PHE A 95 -2.93 5.39 0.91
C PHE A 95 -2.22 4.05 1.06
N LEU A 96 -1.13 4.02 1.83
CA LEU A 96 -0.33 2.81 2.01
C LEU A 96 -1.00 1.87 3.01
N GLU A 97 -0.89 0.57 2.79
CA GLU A 97 -1.48 -0.44 3.70
C GLU A 97 -1.04 -0.20 5.15
N GLN A 98 0.25 0.05 5.40
CA GLN A 98 0.79 0.33 6.73
C GLN A 98 0.11 1.54 7.41
N ASP A 99 -0.13 2.62 6.67
CA ASP A 99 -0.73 3.84 7.19
C ASP A 99 -2.23 3.64 7.44
N ILE A 100 -2.88 2.85 6.61
CA ILE A 100 -4.27 2.42 6.81
C ILE A 100 -4.36 1.58 8.08
N VAL A 101 -3.48 0.58 8.28
CA VAL A 101 -3.48 -0.26 9.48
C VAL A 101 -3.25 0.58 10.75
N ILE A 102 -2.30 1.51 10.73
CA ILE A 102 -2.07 2.45 11.86
C ILE A 102 -3.32 3.28 12.13
N PHE A 103 -3.92 3.86 11.07
CA PHE A 103 -5.16 4.62 11.18
C PHE A 103 -6.29 3.78 11.78
N LEU A 104 -6.48 2.56 11.31
CA LEU A 104 -7.55 1.68 11.78
C LEU A 104 -7.33 1.27 13.24
N ARG A 105 -6.09 1.00 13.66
CA ARG A 105 -5.79 0.69 15.06
C ARG A 105 -6.05 1.90 15.97
N LYS A 106 -5.59 3.09 15.59
CA LYS A 106 -5.68 4.30 16.41
C LYS A 106 -7.11 4.87 16.49
N TYR A 107 -7.84 4.83 15.39
CA TYR A 107 -9.16 5.46 15.28
C TYR A 107 -10.28 4.43 15.10
N HIS A 108 -10.14 3.27 15.76
CA HIS A 108 -11.05 2.14 15.58
C HIS A 108 -12.52 2.43 15.93
N TYR A 109 -12.79 3.49 16.69
CA TYR A 109 -14.13 3.94 17.07
C TYR A 109 -14.86 4.67 15.94
N LEU A 110 -14.17 5.08 14.87
CA LEU A 110 -14.78 5.75 13.70
C LEU A 110 -15.54 4.79 12.78
N PHE A 111 -15.51 3.49 13.07
CA PHE A 111 -16.11 2.45 12.25
C PHE A 111 -16.59 1.26 13.08
N ASN A 112 -17.56 0.54 12.54
CA ASN A 112 -18.11 -0.64 13.18
C ASN A 112 -17.22 -1.85 12.86
N LYS A 113 -16.45 -2.31 13.86
CA LYS A 113 -15.55 -3.46 13.74
C LYS A 113 -16.24 -4.72 13.19
N LYS A 114 -17.52 -4.95 13.48
CA LYS A 114 -18.29 -6.11 13.01
C LYS A 114 -18.60 -6.08 11.50
N LYS A 115 -18.42 -4.94 10.84
CA LYS A 115 -18.64 -4.75 9.40
C LYS A 115 -17.35 -4.65 8.58
N ILE A 116 -16.19 -4.67 9.22
CA ILE A 116 -14.90 -4.62 8.52
C ILE A 116 -14.51 -6.05 8.18
N SER A 117 -14.42 -6.34 6.88
CA SER A 117 -13.98 -7.64 6.40
C SER A 117 -12.55 -7.92 6.87
N HIS A 118 -12.35 -9.04 7.55
CA HIS A 118 -11.05 -9.52 8.02
C HIS A 118 -10.06 -9.81 6.86
N LEU A 119 -10.54 -9.81 5.61
CA LEU A 119 -9.78 -10.23 4.43
C LEU A 119 -8.74 -9.22 3.90
N TYR A 120 -8.76 -7.95 4.30
CA TYR A 120 -8.12 -6.91 3.46
C TYR A 120 -6.78 -6.37 3.94
N PHE A 121 -6.32 -6.72 5.14
CA PHE A 121 -5.01 -6.31 5.64
C PHE A 121 -4.17 -7.54 5.96
N ARG A 122 -3.17 -7.83 5.09
CA ARG A 122 -2.29 -9.01 5.22
C ARG A 122 -1.57 -9.05 6.57
N ASN A 123 -1.39 -7.89 7.21
CA ASN A 123 -0.75 -7.74 8.53
C ASN A 123 -1.71 -7.71 9.74
N ILE A 124 -3.03 -7.78 9.55
CA ILE A 124 -3.97 -7.97 10.68
C ILE A 124 -4.23 -9.47 10.92
N VAL A 125 -4.24 -10.28 9.85
CA VAL A 125 -4.47 -11.74 9.93
C VAL A 125 -3.30 -12.48 10.61
N LYS A 126 -2.07 -11.97 10.55
CA LYS A 126 -0.91 -12.61 11.19
C LYS A 126 -0.74 -12.32 12.70
N SER A 127 -1.37 -11.28 13.25
CA SER A 127 -1.23 -10.93 14.68
C SER A 127 -2.41 -11.39 15.56
N SER A 128 -3.40 -12.07 14.98
CA SER A 128 -4.53 -12.67 15.73
C SER A 128 -4.48 -14.20 15.76
N MET A 129 -3.33 -14.79 15.40
CA MET A 129 -3.03 -16.21 15.61
C MET A 129 -1.76 -16.35 16.46
N GLY A 130 -1.82 -15.77 17.66
CA GLY A 130 -0.88 -15.95 18.77
C GLY A 130 -1.66 -15.88 20.06
#